data_AF-A0A7S2E5K8-F1
#
_entry.id   AF-A0A7S2E5K8-F1
#
_cell.length_a   1.000
_cell.length_b   1.000
_cell.length_c   1.000
_cell.angle_alpha   90.00
_cell.angle_beta   90.00
_cell.angle_gamma   90.00
#
_symmetry.space_group_name_H-M   'P 1'
#
loop_
_entity.id
_entity.type
_entity.pdbx_description
1 polymer ?
#
loop_
_entity_poly.entity_id
_entity_poly.type
_entity_poly.pdbx_seq_one_letter_code
_entity_poly.pdbx_strand_id
1 'polypeptide(L)'
;MNLPLASSSSSTSLIYGLVLWCYLILTVKAAFVIPHNQNNAALKNNNQPCNTPLKMSDSAAADLLYKEQEDLIVKRGRLEEELMSNTGAPLLASKVKVRGAGKAGGFGGGGGAGKSKAAALKTEAKSHAKVLKKDGVVRIDNVLPGDVADQLRTYLYDLRKKAESDVESGKVKPIQRFANVLLRKDRCDLTVPLGEDEITTVALQKVLLESAVGGTIKSILGKGSILYELSCLMS
;
A
#
# COMPACT_ATOMS: atom_id res chain seq x y z
N MET A 1 10.58 66.56 29.06
CA MET A 1 9.87 65.50 29.82
C MET A 1 9.42 64.47 28.82
N ASN A 2 10.16 63.37 28.72
CA ASN A 2 10.01 62.32 27.70
C ASN A 2 8.99 61.27 28.16
N LEU A 3 7.96 61.05 27.35
CA LEU A 3 7.04 59.92 27.46
C LEU A 3 7.53 58.78 26.56
N PRO A 4 7.63 57.53 27.02
CA PRO A 4 7.94 56.41 26.15
C PRO A 4 6.66 55.85 25.50
N LEU A 5 6.68 55.79 24.17
CA LEU A 5 5.79 54.98 23.33
C LEU A 5 6.21 53.51 23.47
N ALA A 6 5.33 52.69 24.05
CA ALA A 6 5.44 51.23 24.00
C ALA A 6 4.50 50.69 22.92
N SER A 7 5.02 50.59 21.69
CA SER A 7 4.43 49.75 20.65
C SER A 7 5.01 48.34 20.77
N SER A 8 4.21 47.37 21.19
CA SER A 8 4.54 45.95 20.98
C SER A 8 3.45 45.32 20.13
N SER A 9 3.87 44.96 18.92
CA SER A 9 3.11 44.33 17.86
C SER A 9 2.85 42.87 18.22
N SER A 10 1.60 42.57 18.55
CA SER A 10 1.08 41.20 18.62
C SER A 10 1.05 40.63 17.20
N SER A 11 2.16 40.03 16.75
CA SER A 11 2.22 39.24 15.54
C SER A 11 1.44 37.95 15.78
N THR A 12 0.14 37.98 15.45
CA THR A 12 -0.69 36.79 15.30
C THR A 12 -0.12 35.95 14.15
N SER A 13 0.70 34.97 14.53
CA SER A 13 1.16 33.91 13.65
C SER A 13 -0.06 33.20 13.08
N LEU A 14 -0.37 33.51 11.81
CA LEU A 14 -1.17 32.68 10.92
C LEU A 14 -0.43 31.36 10.69
N ILE A 15 -0.58 30.45 11.66
CA ILE A 15 -0.26 29.04 11.47
C ILE A 15 -1.36 28.49 10.56
N TYR A 16 -1.16 28.62 9.26
CA TYR A 16 -1.82 27.79 8.27
C TYR A 16 -1.38 26.34 8.54
N GLY A 17 -2.16 25.65 9.37
CA GLY A 17 -2.10 24.21 9.56
C GLY A 17 -2.52 23.51 8.27
N LEU A 18 -1.59 23.43 7.33
CA LEU A 18 -1.64 22.54 6.18
C LEU A 18 -1.42 21.13 6.73
N VAL A 19 -2.50 20.54 7.25
CA VAL A 19 -2.58 19.12 7.59
C VAL A 19 -2.60 18.35 6.27
N LEU A 20 -1.41 18.18 5.69
CA LEU A 20 -1.20 17.35 4.52
C LEU A 20 -1.29 15.88 4.98
N TRP A 21 -2.48 15.30 4.86
CA TRP A 21 -2.72 13.87 5.02
C TRP A 21 -2.02 13.11 3.89
N CYS A 22 -0.70 12.89 4.02
CA CYS A 22 0.00 11.91 3.19
C CYS A 22 -0.43 10.51 3.64
N TYR A 23 -1.45 9.96 3.01
CA TYR A 23 -1.70 8.53 3.05
C TYR A 23 -0.60 7.84 2.25
N LEU A 24 0.47 7.39 2.92
CA LEU A 24 1.34 6.37 2.36
C LEU A 24 0.53 5.07 2.31
N ILE A 25 -0.23 4.87 1.24
CA ILE A 25 -0.86 3.59 0.96
C ILE A 25 0.24 2.68 0.46
N LEU A 26 0.90 1.97 1.38
CA LEU A 26 1.81 0.90 1.01
C LEU A 26 0.95 -0.24 0.44
N THR A 27 0.70 -0.24 -0.86
CA THR A 27 -0.01 -1.33 -1.52
C THR A 27 0.94 -2.52 -1.66
N VAL A 28 0.95 -3.40 -0.66
CA VAL A 28 1.62 -4.70 -0.78
C VAL A 28 0.75 -5.57 -1.69
N LYS A 29 1.04 -5.56 -2.99
CA LYS A 29 0.46 -6.53 -3.93
C LYS A 29 1.11 -7.89 -3.69
N ALA A 30 0.50 -8.70 -2.84
CA ALA A 30 0.80 -10.12 -2.77
C ALA A 30 0.06 -10.84 -3.90
N ALA A 31 0.76 -11.26 -4.95
CA ALA A 31 0.18 -12.12 -5.97
C ALA A 31 -0.09 -13.51 -5.37
N PHE A 32 -1.36 -13.90 -5.30
CA PHE A 32 -1.77 -15.26 -4.98
C PHE A 32 -1.56 -16.15 -6.21
N VAL A 33 -0.52 -16.97 -6.22
CA VAL A 33 -0.51 -18.18 -7.05
C VAL A 33 -1.21 -19.27 -6.23
N ILE A 34 -2.54 -19.36 -6.38
CA ILE A 34 -3.27 -20.53 -5.89
C ILE A 34 -2.91 -21.67 -6.85
N PRO A 35 -2.30 -22.79 -6.39
CA PRO A 35 -2.10 -23.94 -7.25
C PRO A 35 -3.47 -24.44 -7.72
N HIS A 36 -3.71 -24.31 -9.02
CA HIS A 36 -4.95 -24.69 -9.67
C HIS A 36 -5.07 -26.23 -9.61
N ASN A 37 -5.98 -26.73 -8.77
CA ASN A 37 -6.31 -28.14 -8.71
C ASN A 37 -7.00 -28.53 -10.03
N GLN A 38 -6.30 -29.30 -10.87
CA GLN A 38 -6.82 -29.80 -12.14
C GLN A 38 -7.75 -31.00 -11.90
N ASN A 39 -9.01 -30.72 -11.58
CA ASN A 39 -10.07 -31.70 -11.72
C ASN A 39 -10.66 -31.59 -13.13
N ASN A 40 -10.16 -32.43 -14.03
CA ASN A 40 -10.72 -32.64 -15.36
C ASN A 40 -12.09 -33.31 -15.24
N ALA A 41 -13.16 -32.52 -15.39
CA ALA A 41 -14.51 -33.04 -15.64
C ALA A 41 -14.83 -32.88 -17.12
N ALA A 42 -15.00 -34.02 -17.78
CA ALA A 42 -15.39 -34.17 -19.17
C ALA A 42 -16.75 -33.52 -19.45
N LEU A 43 -16.80 -32.62 -20.45
CA LEU A 43 -18.05 -32.18 -21.07
C LEU A 43 -18.00 -32.41 -22.56
N LYS A 44 -19.12 -32.96 -23.04
CA LYS A 44 -19.34 -33.67 -24.31
C LYS A 44 -19.34 -32.73 -25.51
N ASN A 45 -18.73 -33.21 -26.59
CA ASN A 45 -18.81 -32.66 -27.94
C ASN A 45 -20.25 -32.68 -28.45
N ASN A 46 -20.80 -31.49 -28.73
CA ASN A 46 -21.95 -31.32 -29.63
C ASN A 46 -21.44 -30.73 -30.95
N ASN A 47 -21.58 -31.51 -32.02
CA ASN A 47 -21.23 -31.13 -33.39
C ASN A 47 -22.15 -29.99 -33.86
N GLN A 48 -21.62 -28.77 -33.87
CA GLN A 48 -22.23 -27.62 -34.53
C GLN A 48 -21.46 -27.36 -35.83
N PRO A 49 -22.14 -27.17 -36.99
CA PRO A 49 -21.49 -27.00 -38.27
C PRO A 49 -20.63 -25.73 -38.31
N CYS A 50 -19.40 -25.94 -38.79
CA CYS A 50 -18.33 -24.99 -39.01
C CYS A 50 -18.78 -23.82 -39.90
N ASN A 51 -19.00 -22.66 -39.27
CA ASN A 51 -18.83 -21.39 -39.97
C ASN A 51 -17.32 -21.16 -40.13
N THR A 52 -16.88 -21.00 -41.37
CA THR A 52 -15.50 -20.73 -41.76
C THR A 52 -14.83 -19.73 -40.81
N PRO A 53 -13.67 -20.04 -40.22
CA PRO A 53 -12.98 -19.12 -39.33
C PRO A 53 -12.51 -17.95 -40.18
N LEU A 54 -13.07 -16.77 -39.91
CA LEU A 54 -12.43 -15.51 -40.23
C LEU A 54 -11.02 -15.59 -39.61
N LYS A 55 -10.01 -15.79 -40.47
CA LYS A 55 -8.60 -15.60 -40.11
C LYS A 55 -8.43 -14.13 -39.73
N MET A 56 -8.79 -13.79 -38.50
CA MET A 56 -8.19 -12.64 -37.85
C MET A 56 -6.71 -12.95 -37.73
N SER A 57 -5.87 -12.05 -38.24
CA SER A 57 -4.44 -12.12 -37.95
C SER A 57 -4.26 -12.17 -36.44
N ASP A 58 -3.30 -12.97 -35.95
CA ASP A 58 -3.04 -13.11 -34.51
C ASP A 58 -2.81 -11.75 -33.82
N SER A 59 -2.34 -10.74 -34.59
CA SER A 59 -2.25 -9.35 -34.18
C SER A 59 -3.61 -8.72 -33.85
N ALA A 60 -4.63 -8.89 -34.69
CA ALA A 60 -5.93 -8.27 -34.49
C ALA A 60 -6.69 -8.88 -33.30
N ALA A 61 -6.49 -10.17 -33.03
CA ALA A 61 -7.03 -10.83 -31.83
C ALA A 61 -6.32 -10.32 -30.57
N ALA A 62 -4.99 -10.16 -30.60
CA ALA A 62 -4.23 -9.59 -29.50
C ALA A 62 -4.67 -8.14 -29.20
N ASP A 63 -4.84 -7.30 -30.23
CA ASP A 63 -5.25 -5.91 -30.07
C ASP A 63 -6.65 -5.78 -29.45
N LEU A 64 -7.60 -6.65 -29.84
CA LEU A 64 -8.92 -6.70 -29.21
C LEU A 64 -8.85 -7.12 -27.74
N LEU A 65 -8.06 -8.14 -27.40
CA LEU A 65 -7.88 -8.59 -26.02
C LEU A 65 -7.25 -7.51 -25.14
N TYR A 66 -6.24 -6.80 -25.67
CA TYR A 66 -5.64 -5.66 -24.97
C TYR A 66 -6.66 -4.56 -24.71
N LYS A 67 -7.46 -4.22 -25.72
CA LYS A 67 -8.50 -3.19 -25.59
C LYS A 67 -9.58 -3.58 -24.58
N GLU A 68 -10.03 -4.84 -24.58
CA GLU A 68 -10.98 -5.33 -23.59
C GLU A 68 -10.39 -5.30 -22.18
N GLN A 69 -9.13 -5.69 -22.02
CA GLN A 69 -8.43 -5.61 -20.74
C GLN A 69 -8.33 -4.16 -20.25
N GLU A 70 -8.01 -3.21 -21.13
CA GLU A 70 -7.98 -1.79 -20.78
C GLU A 70 -9.35 -1.28 -20.34
N ASP A 71 -10.41 -1.62 -21.08
CA ASP A 71 -11.79 -1.24 -20.75
C ASP A 71 -12.23 -1.78 -19.38
N LEU A 72 -11.86 -3.03 -19.06
CA LEU A 72 -12.15 -3.64 -17.76
C LEU A 72 -11.41 -2.95 -16.63
N ILE A 73 -10.14 -2.57 -16.84
CA ILE A 73 -9.35 -1.82 -15.85
C ILE A 73 -9.97 -0.43 -15.61
N VAL A 74 -10.37 0.29 -16.66
CA VAL A 74 -11.01 1.61 -16.54
C VAL A 74 -12.35 1.50 -15.80
N LYS A 75 -13.19 0.51 -16.16
CA LYS A 75 -14.47 0.27 -15.48
C LYS A 75 -14.27 -0.03 -13.99
N ARG A 76 -13.29 -0.86 -13.66
CA ARG A 76 -12.91 -1.15 -12.27
C ARG A 76 -12.49 0.13 -11.53
N GLY A 77 -11.65 0.98 -12.14
CA GLY A 77 -11.21 2.23 -11.54
C GLY A 77 -12.35 3.20 -11.25
N ARG A 78 -13.36 3.29 -12.12
CA ARG A 78 -14.57 4.11 -11.88
C ARG A 78 -15.43 3.57 -10.74
N LEU A 79 -15.61 2.25 -10.68
CA LEU A 79 -16.35 1.61 -9.59
C LEU A 79 -15.65 1.78 -8.24
N GLU A 80 -14.32 1.66 -8.21
CA GLU A 80 -13.53 1.91 -6.99
C GLU A 80 -13.67 3.37 -6.52
N GLU A 81 -13.64 4.34 -7.45
CA GLU A 81 -13.86 5.76 -7.14
C GLU A 81 -15.26 6.04 -6.60
N GLU A 82 -16.30 5.51 -7.26
CA GLU A 82 -17.68 5.67 -6.81
C GLU A 82 -17.90 5.04 -5.43
N LEU A 83 -17.30 3.86 -5.19
CA LEU A 83 -17.35 3.20 -3.91
C LEU A 83 -16.69 4.07 -2.83
N MET A 84 -15.52 4.64 -3.13
CA MET A 84 -14.78 5.52 -2.21
C MET A 84 -15.50 6.86 -1.96
N SER A 85 -16.15 7.44 -2.98
CA SER A 85 -16.90 8.70 -2.82
C SER A 85 -18.20 8.51 -2.03
N ASN A 86 -18.85 7.34 -2.16
CA ASN A 86 -20.12 7.06 -1.52
C ASN A 86 -19.96 6.47 -0.09
N THR A 87 -18.81 5.88 0.24
CA THR A 87 -18.50 5.45 1.62
C THR A 87 -17.81 6.58 2.40
N GLY A 88 -18.55 7.65 2.67
CA GLY A 88 -18.07 8.81 3.45
C GLY A 88 -17.71 8.54 4.92
N ALA A 89 -17.70 7.28 5.37
CA ALA A 89 -17.25 6.93 6.71
C ALA A 89 -15.73 6.69 6.70
N PRO A 90 -14.92 7.51 7.39
CA PRO A 90 -13.48 7.33 7.43
C PRO A 90 -13.14 5.95 8.00
N LEU A 91 -12.19 5.25 7.37
CA LEU A 91 -11.65 4.01 7.92
C LEU A 91 -11.01 4.32 9.28
N LEU A 92 -11.67 3.86 10.34
CA LEU A 92 -11.18 3.97 11.70
C LEU A 92 -10.20 2.83 11.97
N ALA A 93 -9.05 3.16 12.55
CA ALA A 93 -8.12 2.14 13.00
C ALA A 93 -8.80 1.22 14.01
N SER A 94 -8.62 -0.08 13.83
CA SER A 94 -9.20 -1.07 14.74
C SER A 94 -8.59 -0.86 16.13
N LYS A 95 -9.38 -0.32 17.06
CA LYS A 95 -8.98 -0.20 18.47
C LYS A 95 -9.11 -1.58 19.10
N VAL A 96 -8.07 -2.40 18.94
CA VAL A 96 -7.97 -3.69 19.62
C VAL A 96 -7.87 -3.41 21.11
N LYS A 97 -8.99 -3.49 21.83
CA LYS A 97 -8.96 -3.58 23.29
C LYS A 97 -8.32 -4.92 23.63
N VAL A 98 -7.00 -4.96 23.75
CA VAL A 98 -6.26 -6.13 24.22
C VAL A 98 -6.66 -6.36 25.67
N ARG A 99 -7.72 -7.16 25.85
CA ARG A 99 -8.26 -7.55 27.15
C ARG A 99 -7.18 -8.41 27.82
N GLY A 100 -6.41 -7.81 28.74
CA GLY A 100 -5.26 -8.44 29.39
C GLY A 100 -3.97 -7.60 29.41
N ALA A 101 -3.91 -6.49 28.68
CA ALA A 101 -2.81 -5.51 28.81
C ALA A 101 -3.02 -4.52 29.97
N GLY A 102 -4.10 -4.69 30.75
CA GLY A 102 -4.31 -3.95 31.98
C GLY A 102 -3.56 -4.62 33.11
N LYS A 103 -2.44 -4.03 33.52
CA LYS A 103 -1.91 -3.96 34.89
C LYS A 103 -2.34 -5.09 35.85
N ALA A 104 -2.19 -6.35 35.44
CA ALA A 104 -2.29 -7.48 36.35
C ALA A 104 -0.93 -7.56 37.05
N GLY A 105 -0.81 -6.84 38.16
CA GLY A 105 0.29 -6.97 39.10
C GLY A 105 0.26 -8.36 39.73
N GLY A 106 0.71 -9.36 38.99
CA GLY A 106 1.03 -10.69 39.51
C GLY A 106 2.44 -10.66 40.06
N PHE A 107 2.57 -10.83 41.38
CA PHE A 107 3.83 -11.04 42.08
C PHE A 107 4.62 -12.18 41.43
N GLY A 108 5.72 -11.86 40.76
CA GLY A 108 6.56 -12.84 40.05
C GLY A 108 7.52 -12.16 39.08
N GLY A 109 8.33 -11.23 39.58
CA GLY A 109 9.34 -10.53 38.80
C GLY A 109 10.47 -11.46 38.35
N GLY A 110 10.90 -11.30 37.09
CA GLY A 110 12.12 -11.93 36.60
C GLY A 110 12.16 -12.12 35.09
N GLY A 111 12.55 -11.06 34.35
CA GLY A 111 13.21 -11.23 33.05
C GLY A 111 12.36 -11.03 31.79
N GLY A 112 12.55 -9.88 31.12
CA GLY A 112 12.39 -9.78 29.67
C GLY A 112 11.43 -8.69 29.17
N ALA A 113 11.80 -7.41 29.33
CA ALA A 113 11.09 -6.28 28.72
C ALA A 113 10.91 -6.39 27.19
N GLY A 114 11.73 -7.20 26.49
CA GLY A 114 11.59 -7.46 25.05
C GLY A 114 10.51 -8.47 24.66
N LYS A 115 10.16 -9.43 25.54
CA LYS A 115 9.15 -10.48 25.21
C LYS A 115 7.73 -9.95 25.23
N SER A 116 7.45 -8.92 26.05
CA SER A 116 6.13 -8.31 26.16
C SER A 116 5.72 -7.57 24.88
N LYS A 117 6.65 -6.83 24.24
CA LYS A 117 6.39 -6.09 22.99
C LYS A 117 6.05 -7.05 21.83
N ALA A 118 6.85 -8.12 21.66
CA ALA A 118 6.61 -9.10 20.60
C ALA A 118 5.27 -9.84 20.77
N ALA A 119 4.87 -10.16 22.01
CA ALA A 119 3.58 -10.79 22.30
C ALA A 119 2.40 -9.83 22.03
N ALA A 120 2.55 -8.56 22.37
CA ALA A 120 1.56 -7.52 22.07
C ALA A 120 1.36 -7.35 20.56
N LEU A 121 2.45 -7.19 19.79
CA LEU A 121 2.41 -7.08 18.33
C LEU A 121 1.78 -8.30 17.67
N LYS A 122 2.06 -9.52 18.17
CA LYS A 122 1.44 -10.75 17.66
C LYS A 122 -0.07 -10.78 17.90
N THR A 123 -0.53 -10.27 19.05
CA THR A 123 -1.95 -10.21 19.38
C THR A 123 -2.67 -9.19 18.52
N GLU A 124 -2.06 -8.00 18.36
CA GLU A 124 -2.55 -6.94 17.49
C GLU A 124 -2.64 -7.41 16.03
N ALA A 125 -1.57 -8.01 15.50
CA ALA A 125 -1.52 -8.58 14.15
C ALA A 125 -2.66 -9.59 13.87
N LYS A 126 -2.97 -10.47 14.84
CA LYS A 126 -4.08 -11.41 14.71
C LYS A 126 -5.44 -10.72 14.64
N SER A 127 -5.60 -9.61 15.36
CA SER A 127 -6.83 -8.82 15.31
C SER A 127 -6.97 -8.11 13.96
N HIS A 128 -5.92 -7.44 13.49
CA HIS A 128 -5.89 -6.81 12.17
C HIS A 128 -6.17 -7.82 11.05
N ALA A 129 -5.62 -9.03 11.15
CA ALA A 129 -5.89 -10.10 10.20
C ALA A 129 -7.37 -10.53 10.18
N LYS A 130 -8.08 -10.50 11.31
CA LYS A 130 -9.52 -10.80 11.35
C LYS A 130 -10.34 -9.71 10.66
N VAL A 131 -10.00 -8.44 10.92
CA VAL A 131 -10.62 -7.29 10.26
C VAL A 131 -10.39 -7.38 8.76
N LEU A 132 -9.14 -7.60 8.33
CA LEU A 132 -8.78 -7.73 6.92
C LEU A 132 -9.52 -8.88 6.22
N LYS A 133 -9.72 -10.03 6.88
CA LYS A 133 -10.50 -11.14 6.32
C LYS A 133 -11.98 -10.82 6.17
N LYS A 134 -12.53 -10.00 7.07
CA LYS A 134 -13.96 -9.67 7.11
C LYS A 134 -14.29 -8.53 6.15
N ASP A 135 -13.51 -7.44 6.23
CA ASP A 135 -13.82 -6.16 5.61
C ASP A 135 -12.98 -5.93 4.33
N GLY A 136 -12.00 -6.79 4.04
CA GLY A 136 -11.12 -6.69 2.88
C GLY A 136 -10.06 -5.58 2.96
N VAL A 137 -10.15 -4.70 3.96
CA VAL A 137 -9.23 -3.59 4.21
C VAL A 137 -8.99 -3.42 5.72
N VAL A 138 -7.78 -2.99 6.10
CA VAL A 138 -7.45 -2.66 7.49
C VAL A 138 -6.53 -1.43 7.55
N ARG A 139 -6.83 -0.52 8.46
CA ARG A 139 -5.97 0.63 8.78
C ARG A 139 -5.13 0.33 10.01
N ILE A 140 -3.82 0.48 9.88
CA ILE A 140 -2.85 0.34 10.97
C ILE A 140 -2.11 1.68 11.08
N ASP A 141 -2.25 2.34 12.22
CA ASP A 141 -1.63 3.64 12.46
C ASP A 141 -0.21 3.48 13.04
N ASN A 142 0.60 4.54 12.92
CA ASN A 142 1.94 4.64 13.52
C ASN A 142 2.87 3.49 13.12
N VAL A 143 2.75 2.99 11.90
CA VAL A 143 3.59 1.91 11.37
C VAL A 143 5.06 2.34 11.27
N LEU A 144 5.30 3.61 10.93
CA LEU A 144 6.62 4.20 10.85
C LEU A 144 6.80 5.25 11.95
N PRO A 145 8.00 5.32 12.57
CA PRO A 145 8.43 6.48 13.33
C PRO A 145 8.41 7.75 12.45
N GLY A 146 8.11 8.90 13.05
CA GLY A 146 7.95 10.15 12.30
C GLY A 146 9.21 10.57 11.54
N ASP A 147 10.38 10.45 12.17
CA ASP A 147 11.68 10.73 11.57
C ASP A 147 12.00 9.83 10.38
N VAL A 148 11.73 8.52 10.50
CA VAL A 148 11.90 7.56 9.39
C VAL A 148 10.93 7.86 8.25
N ALA A 149 9.68 8.23 8.58
CA ALA A 149 8.69 8.60 7.59
C ALA A 149 9.09 9.86 6.81
N ASP A 150 9.66 10.87 7.49
CA ASP A 150 10.13 12.11 6.86
C ASP A 150 11.35 11.88 5.96
N GLN A 151 12.30 11.03 6.40
CA GLN A 151 13.44 10.61 5.58
C GLN A 151 13.00 9.85 4.33
N LEU A 152 12.10 8.87 4.49
CA LEU A 152 11.56 8.11 3.36
C LEU A 152 10.81 9.03 2.40
N ARG A 153 10.02 9.99 2.91
CA ARG A 153 9.32 10.97 2.08
C ARG A 153 10.29 11.79 1.25
N THR A 154 11.34 12.33 1.87
CA THR A 154 12.36 13.13 1.18
C THR A 154 13.04 12.33 0.09
N TYR A 155 13.48 11.11 0.43
CA TYR A 155 14.08 10.19 -0.53
C TYR A 155 13.16 9.90 -1.73
N LEU A 156 11.87 9.65 -1.50
CA LEU A 156 10.92 9.36 -2.58
C LEU A 156 10.71 10.56 -3.52
N TYR A 157 10.71 11.79 -2.99
CA TYR A 157 10.65 13.00 -3.83
C TYR A 157 11.88 13.16 -4.71
N ASP A 158 13.06 12.90 -4.18
CA ASP A 158 14.30 13.00 -4.95
C ASP A 158 14.42 11.87 -5.97
N LEU A 159 14.01 10.65 -5.60
CA LEU A 159 13.91 9.51 -6.51
C LEU A 159 12.95 9.81 -7.66
N ARG A 160 11.81 10.44 -7.38
CA ARG A 160 10.85 10.87 -8.41
C ARG A 160 11.49 11.84 -9.41
N LYS A 161 12.12 12.91 -8.94
CA LYS A 161 12.80 13.89 -9.81
C LYS A 161 13.84 13.21 -10.71
N LYS A 162 14.62 12.30 -10.13
CA LYS A 162 15.62 11.52 -10.87
C LYS A 162 14.96 10.62 -11.92
N ALA A 163 13.88 9.95 -11.58
CA ALA A 163 13.13 9.10 -12.50
C ALA A 163 12.53 9.90 -13.66
N GLU A 164 11.95 11.07 -13.39
CA GLU A 164 11.43 11.99 -14.42
C GLU A 164 12.56 12.42 -15.37
N SER A 165 13.72 12.82 -14.83
CA SER A 165 14.90 13.20 -15.63
C SER A 165 15.48 12.02 -16.45
N ASP A 166 15.58 10.82 -15.87
CA ASP A 166 16.02 9.61 -16.58
C ASP A 166 15.07 9.27 -17.75
N VAL A 167 13.76 9.51 -17.59
CA VAL A 167 12.76 9.27 -18.65
C VAL A 167 12.82 10.35 -19.74
N GLU A 168 12.90 11.62 -19.35
CA GLU A 168 12.97 12.75 -20.29
C GLU A 168 14.23 12.71 -21.16
N SER A 169 15.36 12.30 -20.57
CA SER A 169 16.62 12.07 -21.30
C SER A 169 16.62 10.82 -22.18
N GLY A 170 15.56 9.99 -22.13
CA GLY A 170 15.45 8.75 -22.89
C GLY A 170 16.34 7.61 -22.37
N LYS A 171 16.97 7.78 -21.20
CA LYS A 171 17.85 6.77 -20.60
C LYS A 171 17.08 5.53 -20.15
N VAL A 172 15.83 5.69 -19.71
CA VAL A 172 14.93 4.59 -19.34
C VAL A 172 13.55 4.81 -19.93
N LYS A 173 12.82 3.72 -20.21
CA LYS A 173 11.43 3.82 -20.68
C LYS A 173 10.52 4.20 -19.50
N PRO A 174 9.46 5.01 -19.70
CA PRO A 174 8.52 5.38 -18.64
C PRO A 174 8.01 4.19 -17.82
N ILE A 175 7.65 3.10 -18.49
CA ILE A 175 7.11 1.87 -17.87
C ILE A 175 8.08 1.18 -16.89
N GLN A 176 9.38 1.47 -16.95
CA GLN A 176 10.39 0.91 -16.05
C GLN A 176 10.50 1.68 -14.74
N ARG A 177 10.03 2.93 -14.69
CA ARG A 177 10.10 3.80 -13.50
C ARG A 177 8.73 4.06 -12.91
N PHE A 178 7.74 4.18 -13.76
CA PHE A 178 6.37 4.51 -13.41
C PHE A 178 5.51 3.29 -13.72
N ALA A 179 4.98 2.68 -12.67
CA ALA A 179 4.14 1.52 -12.81
C ALA A 179 2.77 1.96 -13.38
N ASN A 180 2.40 1.44 -14.55
CA ASN A 180 1.12 1.74 -15.19
C ASN A 180 0.01 0.88 -14.57
N VAL A 181 -0.27 1.12 -13.28
CA VAL A 181 -1.06 0.18 -12.47
C VAL A 181 -2.57 0.34 -12.64
N LEU A 182 -3.08 1.49 -13.10
CA LEU A 182 -4.53 1.73 -13.19
C LEU A 182 -5.04 2.47 -14.45
N LEU A 183 -4.24 2.64 -15.51
CA LEU A 183 -4.65 3.39 -16.73
C LEU A 183 -5.17 4.82 -16.47
N ARG A 184 -5.03 5.31 -15.24
CA ARG A 184 -5.33 6.68 -14.84
C ARG A 184 -4.17 7.54 -15.31
N LYS A 185 -4.44 8.45 -16.24
CA LYS A 185 -3.43 9.33 -16.86
C LYS A 185 -2.76 10.28 -15.86
N ASP A 186 -3.40 10.47 -14.71
CA ASP A 186 -3.00 11.32 -13.60
C ASP A 186 -2.31 10.56 -12.46
N ARG A 187 -2.19 9.22 -12.56
CA ARG A 187 -1.60 8.40 -11.49
C ARG A 187 -0.22 7.90 -11.87
N CYS A 188 0.77 8.31 -11.09
CA CYS A 188 2.17 7.96 -11.30
C CYS A 188 2.67 7.17 -10.09
N ASP A 189 2.60 5.84 -10.18
CA ASP A 189 3.14 4.97 -9.13
C ASP A 189 4.65 4.84 -9.35
N LEU A 190 5.44 5.44 -8.47
CA LEU A 190 6.90 5.35 -8.56
C LEU A 190 7.33 3.95 -8.10
N THR A 191 8.02 3.22 -8.97
CA THR A 191 8.64 1.95 -8.61
C THR A 191 9.89 2.23 -7.79
N VAL A 192 9.91 1.74 -6.55
CA VAL A 192 11.02 1.98 -5.62
C VAL A 192 12.01 0.81 -5.72
N PRO A 193 13.29 1.05 -6.00
CA PRO A 193 14.29 -0.01 -6.06
C PRO A 193 14.46 -0.66 -4.68
N LEU A 194 14.48 -2.00 -4.65
CA LEU A 194 14.68 -2.78 -3.44
C LEU A 194 16.15 -3.11 -3.26
N GLY A 195 16.69 -2.84 -2.06
CA GLY A 195 18.03 -3.30 -1.65
C GLY A 195 19.20 -2.42 -2.11
N GLU A 196 18.95 -1.34 -2.84
CA GLU A 196 20.00 -0.38 -3.23
C GLU A 196 20.23 0.68 -2.15
N ASP A 197 19.17 1.09 -1.46
CA ASP A 197 19.20 2.21 -0.51
C ASP A 197 18.94 1.76 0.93
N GLU A 198 19.70 2.34 1.86
CA GLU A 198 19.56 2.10 3.29
C GLU A 198 18.20 2.60 3.82
N ILE A 199 17.73 3.75 3.31
CA ILE A 199 16.49 4.40 3.76
C ILE A 199 15.27 3.50 3.53
N THR A 200 15.15 2.92 2.34
CA THR A 200 14.03 2.02 2.00
C THR A 200 14.11 0.71 2.79
N THR A 201 15.32 0.20 2.98
CA THR A 201 15.58 -1.01 3.77
C THR A 201 15.20 -0.83 5.24
N VAL A 202 15.60 0.28 5.86
CA VAL A 202 15.26 0.63 7.24
C VAL A 202 13.75 0.80 7.38
N ALA A 203 13.11 1.54 6.47
CA ALA A 203 11.66 1.72 6.50
C ALA A 203 10.90 0.38 6.38
N LEU A 204 11.31 -0.48 5.45
CA LEU A 204 10.73 -1.83 5.29
C LEU A 204 10.94 -2.68 6.54
N GLN A 205 12.11 -2.63 7.16
CA GLN A 205 12.39 -3.32 8.42
C GLN A 205 11.44 -2.85 9.53
N LYS A 206 11.26 -1.54 9.68
CA LYS A 206 10.33 -0.97 10.67
C LYS A 206 8.89 -1.44 10.43
N VAL A 207 8.43 -1.37 9.18
CA VAL A 207 7.08 -1.80 8.79
C VAL A 207 6.89 -3.31 9.03
N LEU A 208 7.77 -4.15 8.47
CA LEU A 208 7.54 -5.58 8.42
C LEU A 208 7.93 -6.31 9.70
N LEU A 209 8.99 -5.87 10.39
CA LEU A 209 9.52 -6.58 11.57
C LEU A 209 9.15 -5.92 12.90
N GLU A 210 9.02 -4.59 12.93
CA GLU A 210 8.82 -3.85 14.19
C GLU A 210 7.38 -3.36 14.41
N SER A 211 6.49 -3.54 13.43
CA SER A 211 5.07 -3.20 13.52
C SER A 211 4.16 -4.43 13.43
N ALA A 212 2.86 -4.23 13.63
CA ALA A 212 1.86 -5.29 13.46
C ALA A 212 1.65 -5.70 11.99
N VAL A 213 2.16 -4.94 11.01
CA VAL A 213 1.95 -5.19 9.58
C VAL A 213 2.50 -6.55 9.16
N GLY A 214 3.77 -6.85 9.39
CA GLY A 214 4.33 -8.13 8.96
C GLY A 214 3.71 -9.34 9.67
N GLY A 215 3.34 -9.17 10.95
CA GLY A 215 2.55 -10.19 11.66
C GLY A 215 1.17 -10.42 11.05
N THR A 216 0.53 -9.35 10.58
CA THR A 216 -0.77 -9.39 9.90
C THR A 216 -0.65 -10.12 8.57
N ILE A 217 0.30 -9.73 7.73
CA ILE A 217 0.61 -10.37 6.44
C ILE A 217 0.86 -11.87 6.64
N LYS A 218 1.75 -12.22 7.58
CA LYS A 218 2.06 -13.62 7.92
C LYS A 218 0.84 -14.42 8.37
N SER A 219 -0.12 -13.79 9.03
CA SER A 219 -1.35 -14.43 9.49
C SER A 219 -2.37 -14.67 8.37
N ILE A 220 -2.29 -13.88 7.29
CA ILE A 220 -3.14 -14.04 6.09
C ILE A 220 -2.50 -15.00 5.09
N LEU A 221 -1.21 -14.80 4.78
CA LEU A 221 -0.52 -15.45 3.67
C LEU A 221 0.36 -16.65 4.09
N GLY A 222 0.65 -16.80 5.39
CA GLY A 222 1.56 -17.83 5.89
C GLY A 222 3.03 -17.41 5.90
N LYS A 223 3.94 -18.38 6.14
CA LYS A 223 5.38 -18.11 6.35
C LYS A 223 6.18 -17.89 5.06
N GLY A 224 5.64 -18.27 3.90
CA GLY A 224 6.33 -18.22 2.61
C GLY A 224 5.98 -17.00 1.75
N SER A 225 5.35 -15.97 2.32
CA SER A 225 5.03 -14.76 1.58
C SER A 225 6.29 -14.01 1.20
N ILE A 226 6.40 -13.66 -0.08
CA ILE A 226 7.49 -12.86 -0.64
C ILE A 226 6.99 -11.45 -0.95
N LEU A 227 7.84 -10.45 -0.75
CA LEU A 227 7.58 -9.10 -1.23
C LEU A 227 7.85 -9.08 -2.74
N TYR A 228 6.79 -8.86 -3.53
CA TYR A 228 6.89 -8.85 -4.99
C TYR A 228 7.33 -7.48 -5.54
N GLU A 229 6.72 -6.41 -5.02
CA GLU A 229 6.92 -5.05 -5.52
C GLU A 229 6.80 -4.07 -4.34
N LEU A 230 7.60 -3.00 -4.41
CA LEU A 230 7.42 -1.81 -3.59
C LEU A 230 7.20 -0.62 -4.52
N SER A 231 5.96 -0.12 -4.54
CA SER A 231 5.59 1.09 -5.26
C SER A 231 5.03 2.12 -4.28
N CYS A 232 5.31 3.39 -4.57
CA CYS A 232 4.73 4.50 -3.84
C CYS A 232 3.72 5.21 -4.73
N LEU A 233 2.48 5.28 -4.26
CA LEU A 233 1.51 6.21 -4.80
C LEU A 233 1.89 7.61 -4.33
N MET A 234 2.33 8.46 -5.27
CA MET A 234 2.60 9.87 -5.00
C MET A 234 1.48 10.70 -5.63
N SER A 235 0.55 11.19 -4.80
CA SER A 235 -0.46 12.18 -5.18
C SER A 235 0.04 13.59 -4.90
#